data_AF-A0A4Q3V4K6-F1
#
_entry.id   AF-A0A4Q3V4K6-F1
#
_cell.length_a   1.000
_cell.length_b   1.000
_cell.length_c   1.000
_cell.angle_alpha   90.00
_cell.angle_beta   90.00
_cell.angle_gamma   90.00
#
_symmetry.space_group_name_H-M   'P 1'
#
loop_
_entity.id
_entity.type
_entity.pdbx_description
1 polymer ?
#
loop_
_entity_poly.entity_id
_entity_poly.type
_entity_poly.pdbx_seq_one_letter_code
_entity_poly.pdbx_strand_id
1 'polypeptide(L)'
;MNFAMSAAKAHARASARDTRVVLKQAAAGWRATQREQRENDLQQMGVVIPLSEWLGHNNGPDILECLLFKEWRWTRCREEAFAPPDAETGIRWARKAEELGLTYGEYRLELLERGRHPTHEDAARIRAARNSA
;
A
#
# COMPACT_ATOMS: atom_id res chain seq x y z
N MET A 1 -3.73 35.72 45.47
CA MET A 1 -4.29 34.63 44.64
C MET A 1 -5.50 34.03 45.35
N ASN A 2 -6.65 33.89 44.69
CA ASN A 2 -7.86 33.33 45.32
C ASN A 2 -7.92 31.81 45.08
N PHE A 3 -7.35 31.05 46.01
CA PHE A 3 -7.20 29.59 45.91
C PHE A 3 -8.55 28.85 45.89
N ALA A 4 -9.59 29.39 46.53
CA ALA A 4 -10.92 28.80 46.53
C ALA A 4 -11.56 28.79 45.13
N MET A 5 -11.42 29.89 44.39
CA MET A 5 -11.89 29.98 42.99
C MET A 5 -11.12 29.03 42.06
N SER A 6 -9.82 28.87 42.27
CA SER A 6 -9.00 27.92 41.52
C SER A 6 -9.38 26.47 41.80
N ALA A 7 -9.66 26.13 43.07
CA ALA A 7 -10.12 24.81 43.47
C ALA A 7 -11.50 24.49 42.88
N ALA A 8 -12.46 25.43 42.96
CA ALA A 8 -13.79 25.27 42.36
C ALA A 8 -13.71 25.04 40.84
N LYS A 9 -12.83 25.78 40.14
CA LYS A 9 -12.59 25.59 38.69
C LYS A 9 -11.94 24.24 38.37
N ALA A 10 -11.10 23.71 39.26
CA ALA A 10 -10.50 22.38 39.11
C ALA A 10 -11.55 21.27 39.29
N HIS A 11 -12.42 21.37 40.30
CA HIS A 11 -13.52 20.43 40.53
C HIS A 11 -14.55 20.45 39.38
N ALA A 12 -14.89 21.62 38.85
CA ALA A 12 -15.76 21.75 37.68
C ALA A 12 -15.15 21.09 36.42
N ARG A 13 -13.84 21.19 36.24
CA ARG A 13 -13.13 20.52 35.13
C ARG A 13 -13.02 19.00 35.32
N ALA A 14 -12.88 18.53 36.55
CA ALA A 14 -12.87 17.11 36.87
C ALA A 14 -14.24 16.47 36.59
N SER A 15 -15.31 17.05 37.13
CA SER A 15 -16.69 16.59 36.88
C SER A 15 -17.06 16.60 35.39
N ALA A 16 -16.67 17.64 34.63
CA ALA A 16 -16.89 17.69 33.19
C ALA A 16 -16.08 16.64 32.39
N ARG A 17 -14.93 16.19 32.91
CA ARG A 17 -14.18 15.07 32.32
C ARG A 17 -14.88 13.75 32.60
N ASP A 18 -15.36 13.54 33.82
CA ASP A 18 -16.06 12.30 34.20
C ASP A 18 -17.33 12.10 33.36
N THR A 19 -18.13 13.15 33.16
CA THR A 19 -19.32 13.08 32.28
C THR A 19 -18.96 12.74 30.84
N ARG A 20 -17.87 13.29 30.31
CA ARG A 20 -17.38 12.98 28.96
C ARG A 20 -16.87 11.54 28.84
N VAL A 21 -16.24 11.01 29.88
CA VAL A 21 -15.79 9.62 29.94
C VAL A 21 -17.00 8.68 29.95
N VAL A 22 -18.00 8.96 30.76
CA VAL A 22 -19.25 8.19 30.83
C VAL A 22 -19.97 8.20 29.47
N LEU A 23 -20.10 9.36 28.81
CA LEU A 23 -20.70 9.46 27.47
C LEU A 23 -19.92 8.68 26.42
N LYS A 24 -18.58 8.70 26.48
CA LYS A 24 -17.73 7.89 25.57
C LYS A 24 -17.93 6.39 25.79
N GLN A 25 -18.02 5.95 27.04
CA GLN A 25 -18.27 4.55 27.38
C GLN A 25 -19.67 4.11 26.93
N ALA A 26 -20.70 4.93 27.17
CA ALA A 26 -22.05 4.67 26.68
C ALA A 26 -22.11 4.60 25.14
N ALA A 27 -21.43 5.52 24.44
CA ALA A 27 -21.34 5.50 22.98
C ALA A 27 -20.56 4.28 22.46
N ALA A 28 -19.54 3.81 23.17
CA ALA A 28 -18.80 2.60 22.83
C ALA A 28 -19.68 1.35 22.97
N GLY A 29 -20.43 1.24 24.07
CA GLY A 29 -21.42 0.16 24.26
C GLY A 29 -22.53 0.18 23.21
N TRP A 30 -23.04 1.37 22.86
CA TRP A 30 -24.03 1.51 21.80
C TRP A 30 -23.50 1.10 20.42
N ARG A 31 -22.25 1.44 20.09
CA ARG A 31 -21.62 0.99 18.82
C ARG A 31 -21.40 -0.51 18.78
N ALA A 32 -21.01 -1.12 19.91
CA ALA A 32 -20.82 -2.57 20.00
C ALA A 32 -22.15 -3.32 19.80
N THR A 33 -23.22 -2.88 20.47
CA THR A 33 -24.56 -3.46 20.31
C THR A 33 -25.14 -3.27 18.91
N GLN A 34 -24.97 -2.09 18.30
CA GLN A 34 -25.36 -1.84 16.91
C GLN A 34 -24.57 -2.69 15.90
N ARG A 35 -23.27 -2.90 16.16
CA ARG A 35 -22.44 -3.79 15.35
C ARG A 35 -22.93 -5.23 15.41
N GLU A 36 -23.20 -5.72 16.61
CA GLU A 36 -23.73 -7.07 16.85
C GLU A 36 -25.10 -7.28 16.21
N GLN A 37 -26.01 -6.30 16.35
CA GLN A 37 -27.32 -6.31 15.67
C GLN A 37 -27.16 -6.40 14.15
N ARG A 38 -26.30 -5.54 13.57
CA ARG A 38 -26.03 -5.54 12.14
C ARG A 38 -25.43 -6.87 11.66
N GLU A 39 -24.52 -7.46 12.42
CA GLU A 39 -23.93 -8.77 12.10
C GLU A 39 -24.99 -9.88 12.13
N ASN A 40 -25.88 -9.88 13.13
CA ASN A 40 -27.01 -10.82 13.23
C ASN A 40 -28.03 -10.65 12.10
N ASP A 41 -28.39 -9.41 11.73
CA ASP A 41 -29.31 -9.13 10.63
C ASP A 41 -28.75 -9.66 9.30
N LEU A 42 -27.45 -9.47 9.06
CA LEU A 42 -26.77 -9.96 7.86
C LEU A 42 -26.76 -11.50 7.81
N GLN A 43 -26.58 -12.16 8.96
CA GLN A 43 -26.71 -13.62 9.07
C GLN A 43 -28.15 -14.09 8.78
N GLN A 44 -29.17 -13.40 9.32
CA GLN A 44 -30.58 -13.74 9.06
C GLN A 44 -30.98 -13.55 7.60
N MET A 45 -30.42 -12.55 6.93
CA MET A 45 -30.59 -12.32 5.49
C MET A 45 -29.87 -13.34 4.61
N GLY A 46 -29.16 -14.32 5.20
CA GLY A 46 -28.39 -15.32 4.48
C GLY A 46 -27.13 -14.76 3.81
N VAL A 47 -26.71 -13.54 4.19
CA VAL A 47 -25.45 -12.96 3.73
C VAL A 47 -24.34 -13.64 4.51
N VAL A 48 -23.71 -14.65 3.89
CA VAL A 48 -22.46 -15.23 4.38
C VAL A 48 -21.38 -14.19 4.15
N ILE A 49 -21.18 -13.32 5.14
CA ILE A 49 -19.97 -12.52 5.20
C ILE A 49 -18.94 -13.46 5.82
N PRO A 50 -17.94 -13.97 5.08
CA PRO A 50 -16.75 -14.50 5.71
C PRO A 50 -16.04 -13.31 6.35
N LEU A 51 -16.55 -12.83 7.48
CA LEU A 51 -15.83 -12.00 8.43
C LEU A 51 -14.81 -12.92 9.12
N SER A 52 -13.95 -13.60 8.33
CA SER A 52 -12.66 -13.88 8.89
C SER A 52 -12.10 -12.50 9.24
N GLU A 53 -11.55 -12.33 10.45
CA GLU A 53 -10.78 -11.12 10.80
C GLU A 53 -9.75 -10.77 9.71
N TRP A 54 -9.39 -11.77 8.92
CA TRP A 54 -8.43 -11.76 7.84
C TRP A 54 -8.97 -11.32 6.46
N LEU A 55 -10.29 -11.17 6.27
CA LEU A 55 -10.83 -10.76 4.97
C LEU A 55 -10.46 -9.29 4.71
N GLY A 56 -9.54 -9.07 3.77
CA GLY A 56 -8.96 -7.76 3.49
C GLY A 56 -7.70 -7.41 4.29
N HIS A 57 -7.26 -8.29 5.19
CA HIS A 57 -5.91 -8.19 5.75
C HIS A 57 -4.91 -8.67 4.70
N ASN A 58 -4.26 -7.72 4.03
CA ASN A 58 -3.24 -8.01 3.00
C ASN A 58 -1.95 -8.64 3.57
N ASN A 59 -1.96 -9.10 4.83
CA ASN A 59 -0.78 -9.43 5.65
C ASN A 59 0.30 -8.32 5.61
N GLY A 60 -0.10 -7.12 5.19
CA GLY A 60 0.78 -5.99 5.05
C GLY A 60 1.07 -5.40 6.43
N PRO A 61 2.23 -4.77 6.60
CA PRO A 61 2.46 -3.96 7.79
C PRO A 61 1.32 -2.95 7.98
N ASP A 62 0.84 -2.79 9.23
CA ASP A 62 -0.14 -1.75 9.58
C ASP A 62 0.36 -0.38 9.10
N ILE A 63 -0.50 0.31 8.34
CA ILE A 63 -0.21 1.63 7.75
C ILE A 63 -0.16 2.75 8.81
N LEU A 64 -0.59 2.47 10.05
CA LEU A 64 -0.63 3.44 11.15
C LEU A 64 0.45 3.24 12.22
N GLU A 65 1.18 2.13 12.18
CA GLU A 65 2.18 1.78 13.19
C GLU A 65 3.55 2.37 12.81
N CYS A 66 4.24 3.05 13.74
CA CYS A 66 5.43 3.89 13.44
C CYS A 66 6.43 3.23 12.46
N LEU A 67 6.45 3.80 11.26
CA LEU A 67 6.77 3.13 10.01
C LEU A 67 8.25 3.18 9.61
N LEU A 68 9.12 3.91 10.32
CA LEU A 68 10.46 4.25 9.79
C LEU A 68 11.28 3.03 9.36
N PHE A 69 11.29 1.96 10.16
CA PHE A 69 12.00 0.74 9.78
C PHE A 69 11.30 -0.02 8.65
N LYS A 70 9.97 -0.10 8.65
CA LYS A 70 9.18 -0.80 7.63
C LYS A 70 9.23 -0.07 6.29
N GLU A 71 9.11 1.25 6.31
CA GLU A 71 9.28 2.16 5.19
C GLU A 71 10.71 2.11 4.64
N TRP A 72 11.72 2.10 5.51
CA TRP A 72 13.11 1.90 5.10
C TRP A 72 13.32 0.53 4.43
N ARG A 73 12.77 -0.55 5.01
CA ARG A 73 12.81 -1.90 4.43
C ARG A 73 12.11 -1.94 3.07
N TRP A 74 10.94 -1.34 2.96
CA TRP A 74 10.18 -1.27 1.71
C TRP A 74 10.92 -0.49 0.64
N THR A 75 11.51 0.65 1.01
CA THR A 75 12.33 1.46 0.13
C THR A 75 13.53 0.67 -0.38
N ARG A 76 14.23 -0.05 0.49
CA ARG A 76 15.37 -0.91 0.11
C ARG A 76 14.97 -2.05 -0.81
N CYS A 77 13.92 -2.80 -0.48
CA CYS A 77 13.44 -3.88 -1.34
C CYS A 77 12.99 -3.37 -2.71
N ARG A 78 12.37 -2.19 -2.76
CA ARG A 78 12.03 -1.52 -4.02
C ARG A 78 13.30 -1.15 -4.80
N GLU A 79 14.25 -0.47 -4.18
CA GLU A 79 15.52 -0.10 -4.84
C GLU A 79 16.25 -1.32 -5.41
N GLU A 80 16.29 -2.43 -4.67
CA GLU A 80 16.88 -3.70 -5.11
C GLU A 80 16.11 -4.32 -6.28
N ALA A 81 14.78 -4.38 -6.19
CA ALA A 81 13.94 -4.96 -7.25
C ALA A 81 14.01 -4.17 -8.56
N PHE A 82 14.23 -2.85 -8.48
CA PHE A 82 14.37 -1.96 -9.63
C PHE A 82 15.82 -1.55 -9.90
N ALA A 83 16.79 -2.22 -9.28
CA ALA A 83 18.20 -1.97 -9.52
C ALA A 83 18.54 -2.22 -11.00
N PRO A 84 19.46 -1.43 -11.58
CA PRO A 84 19.95 -1.71 -12.92
C PRO A 84 20.55 -3.13 -12.97
N PRO A 85 20.48 -3.80 -14.13
CA PRO A 85 21.10 -5.11 -14.30
C PRO A 85 22.60 -5.02 -14.02
N ASP A 86 23.19 -6.14 -13.60
CA ASP A 86 24.62 -6.29 -13.51
C ASP A 86 25.30 -6.04 -14.86
N ALA A 87 26.57 -5.64 -14.82
CA ALA A 87 27.31 -5.25 -16.03
C ALA A 87 27.36 -6.36 -17.08
N GLU A 88 27.47 -7.63 -16.66
CA GLU A 88 27.48 -8.77 -17.59
C GLU A 88 26.14 -8.92 -18.30
N THR A 89 25.02 -8.82 -17.57
CA THR A 89 23.69 -8.77 -18.16
C THR A 89 23.52 -7.61 -19.14
N GLY A 90 23.98 -6.41 -18.78
CA GLY A 90 23.98 -5.25 -19.67
C GLY A 90 24.74 -5.50 -20.98
N ILE A 91 25.93 -6.10 -20.90
CA ILE A 91 26.75 -6.47 -22.06
C ILE A 91 26.03 -7.52 -22.93
N ARG A 92 25.42 -8.55 -22.33
CA ARG A 92 24.64 -9.55 -23.08
C ARG A 92 23.46 -8.93 -23.82
N TRP A 93 22.76 -7.99 -23.19
CA TRP A 93 21.65 -7.29 -23.83
C TRP A 93 22.12 -6.37 -24.95
N ALA A 94 23.24 -5.68 -24.79
CA ALA A 94 23.84 -4.87 -25.85
C ALA A 94 24.21 -5.72 -27.08
N ARG A 95 24.85 -6.87 -26.88
CA ARG A 95 25.17 -7.81 -27.97
C ARG A 95 23.92 -8.32 -28.70
N LYS A 96 22.88 -8.70 -27.95
CA LYS A 96 21.61 -9.11 -28.55
C LYS A 96 20.92 -7.98 -29.31
N ALA A 97 21.01 -6.76 -28.82
CA ALA A 97 20.49 -5.59 -29.53
C ALA A 97 21.23 -5.40 -30.87
N GLU A 98 22.57 -5.48 -30.86
CA GLU A 98 23.40 -5.43 -32.06
C GLU A 98 23.06 -6.54 -33.06
N GLU A 99 22.94 -7.80 -32.60
CA GLU A 99 22.52 -8.94 -33.43
C GLU A 99 21.16 -8.72 -34.10
N LEU A 100 20.23 -8.08 -33.40
CA LEU A 100 18.91 -7.73 -33.90
C LEU A 100 18.88 -6.43 -34.70
N GLY A 101 19.99 -5.70 -34.83
CA GLY A 101 20.03 -4.39 -35.50
C GLY A 101 19.18 -3.33 -34.79
N LEU A 102 19.07 -3.43 -33.46
CA LEU A 102 18.39 -2.50 -32.56
C LEU A 102 19.42 -1.71 -31.75
N THR A 103 19.05 -0.51 -31.34
CA THR A 103 19.78 0.19 -30.28
C THR A 103 19.52 -0.49 -28.93
N TYR A 104 20.46 -0.36 -27.99
CA TYR A 104 20.27 -0.86 -26.63
C TYR A 104 18.98 -0.31 -25.98
N GLY A 105 18.64 0.96 -26.26
CA GLY A 105 17.41 1.60 -25.78
C GLY A 105 16.16 0.93 -26.33
N GLU A 106 16.08 0.71 -27.64
CA GLU A 106 14.94 0.02 -28.28
C GLU A 106 14.79 -1.42 -27.76
N TYR A 107 15.89 -2.17 -27.65
CA TYR A 107 15.88 -3.53 -27.12
C TYR A 107 15.40 -3.59 -25.67
N ARG A 108 15.93 -2.70 -24.83
CA ARG A 108 15.59 -2.65 -23.40
C ARG A 108 14.14 -2.20 -23.20
N LEU A 109 13.64 -1.25 -23.98
CA LEU A 109 12.26 -0.79 -23.88
C LEU A 109 11.28 -1.93 -24.19
N GLU A 110 11.50 -2.66 -25.29
CA GLU A 110 10.67 -3.80 -25.66
C GLU A 110 10.70 -4.90 -24.59
N LEU A 111 11.87 -5.19 -24.00
CA LEU A 111 12.01 -6.11 -22.87
C LEU A 111 11.20 -5.68 -21.65
N LEU A 112 11.29 -4.40 -21.27
CA LEU A 112 10.63 -3.87 -20.08
C LEU A 112 9.11 -3.79 -20.25
N GLU A 113 8.63 -3.42 -21.42
CA GLU A 113 7.19 -3.29 -21.65
C GLU A 113 6.48 -4.63 -21.87
N ARG A 114 7.13 -5.60 -22.50
CA ARG A 114 6.50 -6.90 -22.85
C ARG A 114 6.90 -8.03 -21.92
N GLY A 115 7.94 -7.84 -21.11
CA GLY A 115 8.44 -8.85 -20.18
C GLY A 115 9.15 -10.03 -20.85
N ARG A 116 9.52 -9.91 -22.14
CA ARG A 116 10.25 -10.95 -22.88
C ARG A 116 11.33 -10.36 -23.77
N HIS A 117 12.35 -11.15 -24.09
CA HIS A 117 13.37 -10.72 -25.03
C HIS A 117 12.77 -10.48 -26.44
N PRO A 118 13.17 -9.39 -27.13
CA PRO A 118 12.75 -9.12 -28.50
C PRO A 118 13.15 -10.24 -29.45
N THR A 119 12.26 -10.58 -30.38
CA THR A 119 12.51 -11.51 -31.47
C THR A 119 12.93 -10.77 -32.75
N HIS A 120 13.31 -11.50 -33.80
CA HIS A 120 13.59 -10.89 -35.11
C HIS A 120 12.36 -10.18 -35.70
N GLU A 121 11.14 -10.68 -35.46
CA GLU A 121 9.90 -10.06 -35.90
C GLU A 121 9.64 -8.73 -35.19
N ASP A 122 9.82 -8.69 -33.86
CA ASP A 122 9.72 -7.44 -33.09
C ASP A 122 10.75 -6.42 -33.57
N ALA A 123 11.98 -6.88 -33.81
CA ALA A 123 13.04 -6.02 -34.31
C ALA A 123 12.72 -5.44 -35.69
N ALA A 124 12.10 -6.23 -36.58
CA ALA A 124 11.64 -5.73 -37.88
C ALA A 124 10.54 -4.67 -37.73
N ARG A 125 9.56 -4.91 -36.84
CA ARG A 125 8.49 -3.94 -36.52
C ARG A 125 9.07 -2.62 -35.98
N ILE A 126 10.01 -2.70 -35.05
CA ILE A 126 10.65 -1.52 -34.44
C ILE A 126 11.42 -0.71 -35.49
N ARG A 127 12.21 -1.39 -36.35
CA ARG A 127 12.95 -0.72 -37.43
C ARG A 127 12.02 -0.05 -38.45
N ALA A 128 10.91 -0.71 -38.80
CA ALA A 128 9.92 -0.12 -39.70
C ALA A 128 9.28 1.13 -39.09
N ALA A 129 8.92 1.09 -37.80
CA ALA A 129 8.38 2.24 -37.09
C ALA A 129 9.38 3.42 -37.03
N ARG A 130 10.68 3.14 -36.82
CA ARG A 130 11.73 4.16 -36.82
C ARG A 130 11.85 4.92 -38.14
N ASN A 131 11.72 4.22 -39.27
CA ASN A 131 11.81 4.83 -40.59
C ASN A 131 10.53 5.59 -40.99
N SER A 132 9.45 5.45 -40.22
CA SER A 132 8.16 6.09 -40.48
C SER A 132 7.94 7.36 -39.64
N ALA A 133 8.87 7.67 -38.72
CA ALA A 133 8.86 8.83 -37.85
C ALA A 133 9.83 9.90 -38.36
#